data_AF-A0A4S9L0Z9-F1
#
_entry.id   AF-A0A4S9L0Z9-F1
#
_cell.length_a   1.000
_cell.length_b   1.000
_cell.length_c   1.000
_cell.angle_alpha   90.00
_cell.angle_beta   90.00
_cell.angle_gamma   90.00
#
_symmetry.space_group_name_H-M   'P 1'
#
loop_
_entity.id
_entity.type
_entity.pdbx_description
1 polymer ?
#
loop_
_entity_poly.entity_id
_entity_poly.type
_entity_poly.pdbx_seq_one_letter_code
_entity_poly.pdbx_strand_id
1 'polypeptide(L)'
;MPSANAAPMSSIPLWYRLFFLYIEPVATAVGAYYAWFQQHEYLDLTYTSASAVSIGPSARESIVLSQLANMYAVFALNEALVLRSTTNLRVWSVFLFGLLLADFGHIYSVKDVGFDIYWKFWDWNSMYWGNLGFVYVGAATRTAFLAGIGV
;
A
#
# COMPACT_ATOMS: atom_id res chain seq x y z
N MET A 1 -16.62 -24.11 22.56
CA MET A 1 -16.00 -23.22 21.56
C MET A 1 -14.55 -23.05 21.97
N PRO A 2 -13.54 -23.31 21.11
CA PRO A 2 -12.16 -23.12 21.52
C PRO A 2 -11.96 -21.62 21.73
N SER A 3 -11.55 -21.23 22.93
CA SER A 3 -11.11 -19.88 23.25
C SER A 3 -9.99 -19.51 22.27
N ALA A 4 -10.24 -18.50 21.44
CA ALA A 4 -9.17 -17.90 20.64
C ALA A 4 -8.21 -17.24 21.64
N ASN A 5 -7.18 -17.98 22.07
CA ASN A 5 -6.18 -17.46 22.97
C ASN A 5 -5.49 -16.30 22.24
N ALA A 6 -5.79 -15.09 22.68
CA ALA A 6 -5.07 -13.89 22.29
C ALA A 6 -3.61 -14.09 22.70
N ALA A 7 -2.72 -14.22 21.72
CA ALA A 7 -1.29 -14.23 22.02
C ALA A 7 -0.87 -12.82 22.46
N PRO A 8 0.09 -12.66 23.37
CA PRO A 8 0.62 -11.34 23.68
C PRO A 8 1.26 -10.75 22.42
N MET A 9 1.09 -9.45 22.16
CA MET A 9 1.64 -8.81 20.94
C MET A 9 3.15 -9.03 20.77
N SER A 10 3.89 -9.26 21.87
CA SER A 10 5.31 -9.61 21.85
C SER A 10 5.64 -10.94 21.17
N SER A 11 4.67 -11.83 20.97
CA SER A 11 4.85 -13.09 20.25
C SER A 11 5.01 -12.89 18.74
N ILE A 12 4.51 -11.76 18.21
CA ILE A 12 4.68 -11.42 16.79
C ILE A 12 6.11 -10.85 16.63
N PRO A 13 6.90 -11.34 15.65
CA PRO A 13 8.21 -10.81 15.35
C PRO A 13 8.24 -9.29 15.22
N LEU A 14 9.35 -8.69 15.67
CA LEU A 14 9.49 -7.23 15.69
C LEU A 14 9.32 -6.62 14.29
N TRP A 15 9.85 -7.27 13.24
CA TRP A 15 9.71 -6.80 11.86
C TRP A 15 8.24 -6.62 11.45
N TYR A 16 7.40 -7.64 11.67
CA TYR A 16 5.97 -7.56 11.32
C TYR A 16 5.24 -6.47 12.10
N ARG A 17 5.59 -6.28 13.38
CA ARG A 17 5.01 -5.20 14.19
C ARG A 17 5.42 -3.83 13.66
N LEU A 18 6.70 -3.63 13.37
CA LEU A 18 7.20 -2.36 12.84
C LEU A 18 6.57 -2.05 11.48
N PHE A 19 6.55 -3.04 10.60
CA PHE A 19 6.04 -2.88 9.24
C PHE A 19 4.54 -2.60 9.24
N PHE A 20 3.72 -3.53 9.74
CA PHE A 20 2.27 -3.45 9.63
C PHE A 20 1.65 -2.38 10.54
N LEU A 21 2.24 -2.10 11.70
CA LEU A 21 1.65 -1.12 12.62
C LEU A 21 2.15 0.30 12.33
N TYR A 22 3.37 0.49 11.82
CA TYR A 22 3.95 1.85 11.74
C TYR A 22 4.35 2.24 10.33
N ILE A 23 5.19 1.45 9.67
CA ILE A 23 5.76 1.82 8.37
C ILE A 23 4.67 1.91 7.31
N GLU A 24 3.86 0.87 7.20
CA GLU A 24 2.82 0.75 6.19
C GLU A 24 1.70 1.81 6.35
N PRO A 25 1.07 2.00 7.52
CA PRO A 25 0.05 3.04 7.66
C PRO A 25 0.55 4.45 7.33
N VAL A 26 1.81 4.75 7.67
CA VAL A 26 2.41 6.05 7.35
C VAL A 26 2.64 6.19 5.84
N ALA A 27 3.21 5.16 5.19
CA ALA A 27 3.41 5.16 3.75
C ALA A 27 2.08 5.30 2.98
N THR A 28 1.05 4.55 3.38
CA THR A 28 -0.30 4.64 2.80
C THR A 28 -0.91 6.04 3.00
N ALA A 29 -0.72 6.65 4.19
CA ALA A 29 -1.16 8.03 4.45
C ALA A 29 -0.44 9.07 3.59
N VAL A 30 0.86 8.87 3.31
CA VAL A 30 1.61 9.73 2.36
C VAL A 30 1.02 9.62 0.96
N GLY A 31 0.67 8.41 0.51
CA GLY A 31 -0.03 8.21 -0.76
C GLY A 31 -1.36 8.98 -0.83
N ALA A 32 -2.15 8.94 0.25
CA ALA A 32 -3.39 9.73 0.35
C ALA A 32 -3.12 11.24 0.29
N TYR A 33 -2.06 11.72 0.95
CA TYR A 33 -1.67 13.13 0.91
C TYR A 33 -1.36 13.59 -0.51
N TYR A 34 -0.56 12.84 -1.27
CA TYR A 34 -0.25 13.21 -2.65
C TYR A 34 -1.50 13.21 -3.54
N ALA A 35 -2.37 12.21 -3.39
CA ALA A 35 -3.60 12.10 -4.18
C ALA A 35 -4.65 13.19 -3.86
N TRP A 36 -4.64 13.77 -2.66
CA TRP A 36 -5.51 14.92 -2.33
C TRP A 36 -4.88 16.27 -2.69
N PHE A 37 -3.64 16.48 -2.25
CA PHE A 37 -3.05 17.82 -2.18
C PHE A 37 -2.01 18.09 -3.25
N GLN A 38 -1.44 17.06 -3.87
CA GLN A 38 -0.39 17.16 -4.89
C GLN A 38 -0.81 16.45 -6.18
N GLN A 39 -2.07 16.63 -6.61
CA GLN A 39 -2.65 15.90 -7.74
C GLN A 39 -1.89 16.07 -9.05
N HIS A 40 -1.37 17.27 -9.32
CA HIS A 40 -0.55 17.53 -10.51
C HIS A 40 0.73 16.71 -10.51
N GLU A 41 1.50 16.78 -9.42
CA GLU A 41 2.72 15.99 -9.24
C GLU A 41 2.42 14.49 -9.25
N TYR A 42 1.32 14.07 -8.63
CA TYR A 42 0.89 12.68 -8.61
C TYR A 42 0.68 12.13 -10.03
N LEU A 43 -0.02 12.88 -10.90
CA LEU A 43 -0.23 12.46 -12.29
C LEU A 43 1.08 12.44 -13.10
N ASP A 44 1.88 13.50 -13.02
CA ASP A 44 3.14 13.61 -13.78
C ASP A 44 4.12 12.47 -13.44
N LEU A 45 4.20 12.12 -12.15
CA LEU A 45 5.07 11.04 -11.70
C LEU A 45 4.49 9.64 -11.94
N THR A 46 3.16 9.51 -12.00
CA THR A 46 2.48 8.22 -12.26
C THR A 46 2.60 7.80 -13.73
N TYR A 47 2.51 8.75 -14.65
CA TYR A 47 2.67 8.48 -16.08
C TYR A 47 3.34 9.66 -16.78
N THR A 48 4.65 9.54 -17.01
CA THR A 48 5.43 10.60 -17.65
C THR A 48 5.32 10.48 -19.18
N SER A 49 4.53 11.35 -19.80
CA SER A 49 4.43 11.42 -21.26
C SER A 49 5.34 12.52 -21.80
N ALA A 50 6.36 12.16 -22.57
CA ALA A 50 7.32 13.11 -23.17
C ALA A 50 6.67 14.15 -24.10
N SER A 51 5.43 13.89 -24.56
CA SER A 51 4.67 14.77 -25.47
C SER A 51 3.54 15.54 -24.79
N ALA A 52 3.31 15.36 -23.48
CA ALA A 52 2.24 16.06 -22.78
C ALA A 52 2.77 17.35 -22.15
N VAL A 53 2.22 18.50 -22.57
CA VAL A 53 2.29 19.72 -21.77
C VAL A 53 1.45 19.46 -20.52
N SER A 54 2.04 19.56 -19.32
CA SER A 54 1.29 19.36 -18.09
C SER A 54 0.40 20.59 -17.83
N ILE A 55 -0.90 20.43 -18.05
CA ILE A 55 -1.93 21.48 -17.87
C ILE A 55 -2.63 21.32 -16.51
N GLY A 56 -2.09 20.46 -15.64
CA GLY A 56 -2.73 20.03 -14.40
C GLY A 56 -3.94 19.12 -14.59
N PRO A 57 -4.47 18.58 -13.49
CA PRO A 57 -5.59 17.64 -13.52
C PRO A 57 -6.87 18.30 -14.01
N SER A 58 -7.56 17.64 -14.94
CA SER A 58 -8.94 17.97 -15.28
C SER A 58 -9.87 17.74 -14.08
N ALA A 59 -11.08 18.30 -14.13
CA ALA A 59 -12.09 18.07 -13.09
C ALA A 59 -12.41 16.58 -12.88
N ARG A 60 -12.35 15.77 -13.95
CA ARG A 60 -12.59 14.32 -13.86
C ARG A 60 -11.46 13.62 -13.13
N GLU A 61 -10.22 13.94 -13.48
CA GLU A 61 -9.04 13.39 -12.80
C GLU A 61 -8.99 13.81 -11.34
N SER A 62 -9.29 15.07 -11.03
CA SER A 62 -9.34 15.57 -9.65
C SER A 62 -10.38 14.84 -8.79
N ILE A 63 -11.57 14.55 -9.35
CA ILE A 63 -12.60 13.75 -8.65
C ILE A 63 -12.08 12.33 -8.40
N VAL A 64 -11.53 11.66 -9.41
CA VAL A 64 -11.01 10.29 -9.29
C VAL A 64 -9.85 10.21 -8.30
N LEU A 65 -8.91 11.17 -8.34
CA LEU A 65 -7.80 11.26 -7.39
C LEU A 65 -8.28 11.53 -5.97
N SER A 66 -9.32 12.36 -5.79
CA SER A 66 -9.93 12.58 -4.47
C SER A 66 -10.62 11.32 -3.92
N GLN A 67 -11.25 10.52 -4.80
CA GLN A 67 -11.81 9.22 -4.42
C GLN A 67 -10.72 8.21 -4.07
N LEU A 68 -9.63 8.18 -4.83
CA LEU A 68 -8.44 7.36 -4.55
C LEU A 68 -7.81 7.74 -3.21
N ALA A 69 -7.62 9.04 -2.98
CA ALA A 69 -7.06 9.57 -1.73
C ALA A 69 -7.93 9.18 -0.52
N ASN A 70 -9.26 9.27 -0.66
CA ASN A 70 -10.18 8.81 0.36
C ASN A 70 -10.04 7.31 0.65
N MET A 71 -9.87 6.48 -0.39
CA MET A 71 -9.63 5.04 -0.22
C MET A 71 -8.31 4.76 0.51
N TYR A 72 -7.22 5.45 0.12
CA TYR A 72 -5.92 5.32 0.79
C TYR A 72 -5.96 5.79 2.24
N ALA A 73 -6.67 6.88 2.55
CA ALA A 73 -6.82 7.33 3.93
C ALA A 73 -7.55 6.30 4.79
N VAL A 74 -8.62 5.71 4.27
CA VAL A 74 -9.34 4.62 4.95
C VAL A 74 -8.47 3.38 5.10
N PHE A 75 -7.64 3.02 4.11
CA PHE A 75 -6.67 1.94 4.25
C PHE A 75 -5.64 2.22 5.34
N ALA A 76 -5.00 3.40 5.33
CA ALA A 76 -4.04 3.80 6.36
C ALA A 76 -4.66 3.74 7.77
N LEU A 77 -5.91 4.21 7.92
CA LEU A 77 -6.63 4.12 9.19
C LEU A 77 -6.94 2.68 9.60
N ASN A 78 -7.38 1.83 8.67
CA ASN A 78 -7.67 0.43 8.99
C ASN A 78 -6.39 -0.34 9.34
N GLU A 79 -5.32 -0.18 8.57
CA GLU A 79 -4.00 -0.75 8.87
C GLU A 79 -3.52 -0.31 10.25
N ALA A 80 -3.68 0.98 10.57
CA ALA A 80 -3.29 1.50 11.88
C ALA A 80 -4.16 0.95 13.02
N LEU A 81 -5.49 0.92 12.87
CA LEU A 81 -6.41 0.71 13.99
C LEU A 81 -6.77 -0.77 14.19
N VAL A 82 -7.04 -1.51 13.12
CA VAL A 82 -7.56 -2.89 13.20
C VAL A 82 -6.53 -3.80 13.87
N LEU A 83 -5.29 -3.80 13.39
CA LEU A 83 -4.23 -4.65 13.94
C LEU A 83 -3.77 -4.22 15.35
N ARG A 84 -3.98 -2.95 15.73
CA ARG A 84 -3.76 -2.49 17.11
C ARG A 84 -4.87 -2.89 18.06
N SER A 85 -6.09 -3.07 17.55
CA SER A 85 -7.26 -3.42 18.37
C SER A 85 -7.32 -4.90 18.77
N THR A 86 -6.46 -5.75 18.22
CA THR A 86 -6.47 -7.19 18.48
C THR A 86 -5.09 -7.81 18.36
N THR A 87 -4.83 -8.85 19.16
CA THR A 87 -3.66 -9.71 19.03
C THR A 87 -4.01 -11.10 18.51
N ASN A 88 -5.23 -11.29 18.02
CA ASN A 88 -5.67 -12.55 17.46
C ASN A 88 -5.04 -12.75 16.06
N LEU A 89 -4.14 -13.73 15.95
CA LEU A 89 -3.44 -14.05 14.70
C LEU A 89 -4.41 -14.38 13.56
N ARG A 90 -5.58 -14.97 13.83
CA ARG A 90 -6.58 -15.22 12.78
C ARG A 90 -7.11 -13.93 12.18
N VAL A 91 -7.34 -12.90 13.00
CA VAL A 91 -7.79 -11.59 12.51
C VAL A 91 -6.68 -10.93 11.70
N TRP A 92 -5.44 -10.99 12.19
CA TRP A 92 -4.27 -10.53 11.44
C TRP A 92 -4.14 -11.22 10.09
N SER A 93 -4.19 -12.55 10.04
CA SER A 93 -4.07 -13.30 8.78
C SER A 93 -5.20 -12.97 7.79
N VAL A 94 -6.44 -12.87 8.24
CA VAL A 94 -7.57 -12.54 7.34
C VAL A 94 -7.44 -11.12 6.80
N PHE A 95 -7.07 -10.16 7.66
CA PHE A 95 -6.89 -8.77 7.26
C PHE A 95 -5.71 -8.61 6.28
N LEU A 96 -4.55 -9.18 6.61
CA LEU A 96 -3.35 -9.13 5.76
C LEU A 96 -3.54 -9.89 4.44
N PHE A 97 -4.36 -10.93 4.39
CA PHE A 97 -4.74 -11.58 3.14
C PHE A 97 -5.53 -10.64 2.21
N GLY A 98 -6.48 -9.88 2.77
CA GLY A 98 -7.20 -8.86 2.02
C GLY A 98 -6.28 -7.78 1.46
N LEU A 99 -5.30 -7.33 2.25
CA LEU A 99 -4.30 -6.37 1.80
C LEU A 99 -3.35 -6.96 0.75
N LEU A 100 -2.99 -8.25 0.86
CA LEU A 100 -2.19 -8.92 -0.17
C LEU A 100 -2.90 -8.95 -1.53
N LEU A 101 -4.22 -9.14 -1.55
CA LEU A 101 -5.00 -9.03 -2.78
C LEU A 101 -5.00 -7.59 -3.32
N ALA A 102 -5.10 -6.59 -2.44
CA ALA A 102 -4.99 -5.19 -2.82
C ALA A 102 -3.60 -4.84 -3.40
N ASP A 103 -2.51 -5.41 -2.87
CA ASP A 103 -1.16 -5.23 -3.42
C ASP A 103 -1.07 -5.67 -4.88
N PHE A 104 -1.59 -6.85 -5.20
CA PHE A 104 -1.59 -7.34 -6.58
C PHE A 104 -2.43 -6.46 -7.50
N GLY A 105 -3.58 -5.99 -7.02
CA GLY A 105 -4.40 -5.02 -7.75
C GLY A 105 -3.66 -3.70 -8.01
N HIS A 106 -2.94 -3.20 -7.00
CA HIS A 106 -2.15 -1.97 -7.11
C HIS A 106 -0.96 -2.13 -8.06
N ILE A 107 -0.23 -3.24 -8.00
CA ILE A 107 0.83 -3.56 -8.98
C ILE A 107 0.24 -3.61 -10.39
N TYR A 108 -0.87 -4.31 -10.60
CA TYR A 108 -1.52 -4.41 -11.92
C TYR A 108 -2.01 -3.05 -12.46
N SER A 109 -2.31 -2.09 -11.59
CA SER A 109 -2.87 -0.78 -11.99
C SER A 109 -1.97 0.01 -12.95
N VAL A 110 -0.65 -0.22 -12.92
CA VAL A 110 0.32 0.47 -13.79
C VAL A 110 0.62 -0.29 -15.10
N LYS A 111 -0.19 -1.30 -15.47
CA LYS A 111 -0.01 -2.09 -16.71
C LYS A 111 0.13 -1.26 -17.98
N ASP A 112 -0.54 -0.10 -18.04
CA ASP A 112 -0.57 0.76 -19.22
C ASP A 112 0.72 1.61 -19.37
N VAL A 113 1.59 1.62 -18.35
CA VAL A 113 2.96 2.17 -18.44
C VAL A 113 3.84 1.30 -19.34
N GLY A 114 3.56 -0.01 -19.43
CA GLY A 114 4.34 -0.99 -20.18
C GLY A 114 5.02 -2.02 -19.27
N PHE A 115 5.40 -3.16 -19.83
CA PHE A 115 5.88 -4.31 -19.07
C PHE A 115 7.25 -4.08 -18.38
N ASP A 116 8.07 -3.19 -18.95
CA ASP A 116 9.40 -2.88 -18.44
C ASP A 116 9.38 -2.29 -17.03
N ILE A 117 8.30 -1.59 -16.68
CA ILE A 117 8.18 -0.92 -15.37
C ILE A 117 8.23 -1.91 -14.21
N TYR A 118 7.84 -3.17 -14.40
CA TYR A 118 7.77 -4.14 -13.31
C TYR A 118 9.14 -4.64 -12.84
N TRP A 119 10.20 -4.45 -13.62
CA TRP A 119 11.51 -5.04 -13.32
C TRP A 119 12.69 -4.09 -13.53
N LYS A 120 12.56 -3.02 -14.33
CA LYS A 120 13.61 -2.00 -14.51
C LYS A 120 13.62 -1.00 -13.35
N PHE A 121 13.86 -1.49 -12.13
CA PHE A 121 13.81 -0.65 -10.93
C PHE A 121 14.88 0.47 -10.90
N TRP A 122 15.94 0.33 -11.70
CA TRP A 122 16.97 1.38 -11.88
C TRP A 122 16.46 2.59 -12.67
N ASP A 123 15.35 2.46 -13.41
CA ASP A 123 14.72 3.55 -14.16
C ASP A 123 13.53 4.17 -13.38
N TRP A 124 13.25 3.69 -12.16
CA TRP A 124 12.10 4.17 -11.37
C TRP A 124 12.33 5.57 -10.81
N ASN A 125 11.33 6.44 -11.02
CA ASN A 125 11.20 7.70 -10.29
C ASN A 125 10.70 7.47 -8.85
N SER A 126 10.61 8.54 -8.06
CA SER A 126 10.15 8.48 -6.67
C SER A 126 8.77 7.85 -6.51
N MET A 127 7.85 8.12 -7.43
CA MET A 127 6.49 7.55 -7.41
C MET A 127 6.49 6.06 -7.69
N TYR A 128 7.31 5.55 -8.62
CA TYR A 128 7.41 4.11 -8.87
C TYR A 128 8.09 3.36 -7.73
N TRP A 129 9.05 3.97 -7.03
CA TRP A 129 9.58 3.40 -5.79
C TRP A 129 8.49 3.23 -4.72
N GLY A 130 7.55 4.18 -4.61
CA GLY A 130 6.38 4.05 -3.73
C GLY A 130 5.35 3.04 -4.27
N ASN A 131 4.95 3.17 -5.53
CA ASN A 131 3.85 2.39 -6.12
C ASN A 131 4.21 0.95 -6.42
N LEU A 132 5.48 0.63 -6.69
CA LEU A 132 5.94 -0.73 -6.99
C LEU A 132 6.90 -1.22 -5.92
N GLY A 133 7.99 -0.49 -5.67
CA GLY A 133 9.03 -0.94 -4.73
C GLY A 133 8.48 -1.22 -3.33
N PHE A 134 7.80 -0.25 -2.73
CA PHE A 134 7.19 -0.40 -1.40
C PHE A 134 6.11 -1.48 -1.39
N VAL A 135 5.28 -1.55 -2.44
CA VAL A 135 4.20 -2.54 -2.55
C VAL A 135 4.76 -3.96 -2.71
N TYR A 136 5.87 -4.16 -3.43
CA TYR A 136 6.56 -5.45 -3.47
C TYR A 136 7.06 -5.88 -2.10
N VAL A 137 7.64 -4.95 -1.32
CA VAL A 137 8.07 -5.24 0.06
C VAL A 137 6.87 -5.57 0.95
N GLY A 138 5.77 -4.84 0.81
CA GLY A 138 4.51 -5.10 1.52
C GLY A 138 3.95 -6.48 1.19
N ALA A 139 3.77 -6.78 -0.09
CA ALA A 139 3.29 -8.08 -0.56
C ALA A 139 4.18 -9.23 -0.05
N ALA A 140 5.50 -9.11 -0.18
CA ALA A 140 6.44 -10.12 0.30
C ALA A 140 6.34 -10.31 1.83
N THR A 141 6.23 -9.23 2.60
CA THR A 141 6.10 -9.27 4.06
C THR A 141 4.79 -9.94 4.47
N ARG A 142 3.68 -9.63 3.78
CA ARG A 142 2.37 -10.28 4.01
C ARG A 142 2.41 -11.75 3.63
N THR A 143 2.99 -12.11 2.49
CA THR A 143 3.16 -13.51 2.09
C THR A 143 3.98 -14.29 3.12
N ALA A 144 5.08 -13.73 3.61
CA ALA A 144 5.90 -14.37 4.64
C ALA A 144 5.12 -14.59 5.94
N PHE A 145 4.38 -13.57 6.42
CA PHE A 145 3.54 -13.69 7.60
C PHE A 145 2.45 -14.76 7.43
N LEU A 146 1.74 -14.75 6.30
CA LEU A 146 0.65 -15.69 6.01
C LEU A 146 1.15 -17.13 5.83
N ALA A 147 2.38 -17.31 5.36
CA ALA A 147 3.05 -18.60 5.28
C ALA A 147 3.60 -19.08 6.65
N GLY A 148 3.47 -18.29 7.71
CA GLY A 148 3.98 -18.63 9.04
C GLY A 148 5.49 -18.46 9.20
N ILE A 149 6.16 -17.71 8.32
CA ILE A 149 7.60 -17.52 8.40
C ILE A 149 7.92 -16.62 9.60
N GLY A 150 8.48 -17.22 10.65
CA GLY A 150 8.86 -16.53 11.88
C GLY A 150 7.71 -16.25 12.85
N VAL A 151 6.47 -16.68 12.55
CA VAL A 151 5.27 -16.49 13.40
C VAL A 151 5.01 -17.72 14.26
#